data_AF-A0A1H6C6A5-F1
#
_entry.id   AF-A0A1H6C6A5-F1
#
_cell.length_a   1.000
_cell.length_b   1.000
_cell.length_c   1.000
_cell.angle_alpha   90.00
_cell.angle_beta   90.00
_cell.angle_gamma   90.00
#
_symmetry.space_group_name_H-M   'P 1'
#
loop_
_entity.id
_entity.type
_entity.pdbx_description
1 polymer ?
#
loop_
_entity_poly.entity_id
_entity_poly.type
_entity_poly.pdbx_seq_one_letter_code
_entity_poly.pdbx_strand_id
1 'polypeptide(L)'
;MSNNTLYWVFTILIFGITLIMGIFMMRRTRKLWLSFGTSTLFNTVMTVLVCLWWARITDDAYSVLFHNAFFLLGYFNVIIIDFFALVSIQRKTSGEGAKKRKKTYEEEYGDT
;
A
#
# COMPACT_ATOMS: atom_id res chain seq x y z
N MET A 1 0.35 -7.25 -28.23
CA MET A 1 1.01 -7.38 -26.91
C MET A 1 0.65 -8.74 -26.33
N SER A 2 1.58 -9.42 -25.66
CA SER A 2 1.29 -10.68 -24.96
C SER A 2 0.24 -10.44 -23.86
N ASN A 3 -0.74 -11.34 -23.70
CA ASN A 3 -1.72 -11.29 -22.60
C ASN A 3 -1.02 -11.10 -21.24
N ASN A 4 0.18 -11.65 -21.09
CA ASN A 4 1.01 -11.50 -19.90
C ASN A 4 1.40 -10.03 -19.64
N THR A 5 1.82 -9.28 -20.66
CA THR A 5 2.18 -7.86 -20.52
C THR A 5 0.98 -7.02 -20.06
N LEU A 6 -0.21 -7.32 -20.57
CA LEU A 6 -1.45 -6.64 -20.22
C LEU A 6 -1.83 -6.88 -18.75
N TYR A 7 -1.65 -8.10 -18.25
CA TYR A 7 -1.84 -8.46 -16.85
C TYR A 7 -0.96 -7.62 -15.92
N TRP A 8 0.36 -7.57 -16.17
CA TRP A 8 1.29 -6.85 -15.32
C TRP A 8 1.02 -5.34 -15.31
N VAL A 9 0.62 -4.76 -16.44
CA VAL A 9 0.23 -3.34 -16.51
C VAL A 9 -0.98 -3.07 -15.64
N PHE A 10 -2.05 -3.85 -15.75
CA PHE A 10 -3.24 -3.68 -14.90
C PHE A 10 -2.92 -3.91 -13.42
N THR A 11 -2.07 -4.89 -13.14
CA THR A 11 -1.61 -5.22 -11.78
C THR A 11 -0.91 -4.04 -11.13
N ILE A 12 0.10 -3.46 -11.80
CA ILE A 12 0.84 -2.29 -11.32
C ILE A 12 -0.09 -1.08 -11.16
N LEU A 13 -1.01 -0.89 -12.11
CA LEU A 13 -1.93 0.24 -12.10
C LEU A 13 -2.89 0.17 -10.91
N ILE A 14 -3.47 -1.00 -10.66
CA ILE A 14 -4.37 -1.25 -9.51
C ILE A 14 -3.60 -1.07 -8.20
N PHE A 15 -2.39 -1.62 -8.09
CA PHE A 15 -1.53 -1.42 -6.92
C PHE A 15 -1.22 0.06 -6.67
N GLY A 16 -0.91 0.81 -7.72
CA GLY A 16 -0.65 2.26 -7.62
C GLY A 16 -1.87 3.03 -7.13
N ILE A 17 -3.07 2.74 -7.65
CA ILE A 17 -4.32 3.40 -7.24
C ILE A 17 -4.62 3.15 -5.77
N THR A 18 -4.47 1.90 -5.31
CA THR A 18 -4.71 1.54 -3.90
C THR A 18 -3.81 2.32 -2.95
N LEU A 19 -2.52 2.45 -3.28
CA LEU A 19 -1.55 3.24 -2.50
C LEU A 19 -1.92 4.73 -2.45
N ILE A 20 -2.27 5.31 -3.60
CA ILE A 20 -2.67 6.71 -3.68
C ILE A 20 -3.94 6.96 -2.85
N MET A 21 -4.91 6.05 -2.92
CA MET A 21 -6.16 6.12 -2.17
C MET A 21 -5.90 6.11 -0.65
N GLY A 22 -5.00 5.25 -0.18
CA GLY A 22 -4.61 5.18 1.23
C GLY A 22 -3.97 6.45 1.74
N ILE A 23 -2.99 6.98 0.99
CA ILE A 23 -2.33 8.24 1.30
C ILE A 23 -3.33 9.40 1.33
N PHE A 24 -4.26 9.45 0.37
CA PHE A 24 -5.29 10.49 0.31
C PHE A 24 -6.24 10.43 1.51
N MET A 25 -6.71 9.24 1.89
CA MET A 25 -7.57 9.07 3.07
C MET A 25 -6.85 9.45 4.36
N MET A 26 -5.57 9.13 4.50
CA MET A 26 -4.78 9.49 5.68
C MET A 26 -4.69 11.01 5.87
N ARG A 27 -4.50 11.76 4.78
CA ARG A 27 -4.50 13.23 4.80
C ARG A 27 -5.82 13.80 5.29
N ARG A 28 -6.95 13.18 4.94
CA ARG A 28 -8.29 13.66 5.30
C ARG A 28 -8.71 13.27 6.72
N THR A 29 -8.45 12.03 7.13
CA THR A 29 -9.00 11.47 8.38
C THR A 29 -8.05 11.58 9.58
N ARG A 30 -6.73 11.76 9.38
CA ARG A 30 -5.68 11.76 10.42
C ARG A 30 -5.63 10.52 11.35
N LYS A 31 -6.49 9.53 11.13
CA LYS A 31 -6.60 8.29 11.91
C LYS A 31 -5.97 7.14 11.13
N LEU A 32 -4.76 6.72 11.55
CA LEU A 32 -3.99 5.61 10.95
C LEU A 32 -4.82 4.35 10.72
N TRP A 33 -5.50 3.90 11.76
CA TRP A 33 -6.22 2.63 11.76
C TRP A 33 -7.39 2.62 10.77
N LEU A 34 -8.11 3.73 10.66
CA LEU A 34 -9.20 3.84 9.69
C LEU A 34 -8.67 3.88 8.26
N SER A 35 -7.67 4.72 7.98
CA SER A 35 -7.11 4.82 6.62
C SER A 35 -6.48 3.51 6.19
N PHE A 36 -5.69 2.86 7.05
CA PHE A 36 -5.08 1.57 6.76
C PHE A 36 -6.11 0.47 6.55
N GLY A 37 -7.14 0.42 7.41
CA GLY A 37 -8.23 -0.55 7.29
C GLY A 37 -8.97 -0.42 5.96
N THR A 38 -9.32 0.80 5.56
CA THR A 38 -9.99 1.04 4.27
C THR A 38 -9.10 0.81 3.06
N SER A 39 -7.82 1.19 3.10
CA SER A 39 -6.88 0.87 2.02
C SER A 39 -6.72 -0.62 1.84
N THR A 40 -6.54 -1.34 2.96
CA THR A 40 -6.37 -2.78 2.95
C THR A 40 -7.62 -3.45 2.40
N LEU A 41 -8.80 -3.05 2.87
CA LEU A 41 -10.07 -3.60 2.39
C LEU A 41 -10.28 -3.32 0.90
N PHE A 42 -9.95 -2.11 0.43
CA PHE A 42 -10.00 -1.78 -0.99
C PHE A 42 -9.00 -2.61 -1.80
N ASN A 43 -7.78 -2.79 -1.29
CA ASN A 43 -6.76 -3.65 -1.90
C ASN A 43 -7.27 -5.08 -2.02
N THR A 44 -7.90 -5.61 -0.96
CA THR A 44 -8.45 -6.98 -0.95
C THR A 44 -9.55 -7.12 -1.99
N VAL A 45 -10.49 -6.18 -2.05
CA VAL A 45 -11.60 -6.22 -3.03
C VAL A 45 -11.07 -6.18 -4.45
N MET A 46 -10.13 -5.26 -4.74
CA MET A 46 -9.51 -5.19 -6.06
C MET A 46 -8.73 -6.46 -6.40
N THR A 47 -8.01 -7.04 -5.44
CA THR A 47 -7.28 -8.29 -5.62
C THR A 47 -8.21 -9.44 -5.99
N VAL A 48 -9.33 -9.59 -5.28
CA VAL A 48 -10.32 -10.63 -5.56
C VAL A 48 -10.94 -10.42 -6.95
N LEU A 49 -11.28 -9.20 -7.33
CA LEU A 49 -11.84 -8.88 -8.64
C LEU A 49 -10.88 -9.21 -9.78
N VAL A 50 -9.59 -8.88 -9.63
CA VAL A 50 -8.56 -9.20 -10.63
C VAL A 50 -8.36 -10.71 -10.73
N CYS A 51 -8.27 -11.43 -9.62
CA CYS A 51 -8.16 -12.89 -9.63
C CYS A 51 -9.36 -13.56 -10.31
N LEU A 52 -10.59 -13.10 -10.03
CA LEU A 52 -11.82 -13.61 -10.66
C LEU A 52 -11.88 -13.28 -12.16
N TRP A 53 -11.48 -12.07 -12.54
CA TRP A 53 -11.42 -11.64 -13.94
C TRP A 53 -10.37 -12.43 -14.73
N TRP A 54 -9.20 -12.64 -14.14
CA TRP A 54 -8.11 -13.38 -14.76
C TRP A 54 -8.45 -14.86 -14.97
N ALA A 55 -9.10 -15.47 -13.98
CA ALA A 55 -9.62 -16.84 -14.07
C ALA A 55 -10.70 -17.01 -15.16
N ARG A 56 -11.37 -15.93 -15.58
CA ARG A 56 -12.37 -15.96 -16.65
C ARG A 56 -11.79 -15.78 -18.05
N ILE A 57 -10.66 -15.08 -18.19
CA ILE A 57 -10.04 -14.77 -19.48
C ILE A 57 -9.00 -15.82 -19.91
N THR A 58 -8.45 -16.58 -18.97
CA THR A 58 -7.39 -17.55 -19.22
C THR A 58 -7.91 -18.97 -19.06
N ASP A 59 -7.92 -19.76 -20.13
CA ASP A 59 -8.28 -21.19 -20.09
C ASP A 59 -7.19 -22.08 -19.46
N ASP A 60 -5.97 -21.56 -19.36
CA ASP A 60 -4.80 -22.33 -18.93
C ASP A 60 -4.59 -22.27 -17.40
N ALA A 61 -4.99 -23.33 -16.70
CA ALA A 61 -5.03 -23.39 -15.23
C ALA A 61 -3.67 -23.13 -14.56
N TYR A 62 -2.57 -23.57 -15.18
CA TYR A 62 -1.22 -23.33 -14.66
C TYR A 62 -0.84 -21.84 -14.70
N SER A 63 -1.21 -21.14 -15.77
CA SER A 63 -0.98 -19.70 -15.87
C SER A 63 -1.81 -18.93 -14.85
N VAL A 64 -3.06 -19.33 -14.58
CA VAL A 64 -3.90 -18.68 -13.58
C VAL A 64 -3.32 -18.83 -12.17
N LEU A 65 -2.90 -20.05 -11.78
CA LEU A 65 -2.31 -20.29 -10.46
C LEU A 65 -1.01 -19.53 -10.25
N PHE A 66 -0.13 -19.52 -11.25
CA PHE A 66 1.15 -18.82 -11.17
C PHE A 66 0.94 -17.30 -11.03
N HIS A 67 0.07 -16.72 -11.86
CA HIS A 67 -0.24 -15.29 -11.79
C HIS A 67 -0.91 -14.90 -10.47
N ASN A 68 -1.84 -15.71 -9.96
CA ASN A 68 -2.49 -15.46 -8.67
C ASN A 68 -1.51 -15.54 -7.50
N ALA A 69 -0.53 -16.45 -7.52
CA ALA A 69 0.49 -16.55 -6.49
C ALA A 69 1.38 -15.29 -6.43
N PHE A 70 1.83 -14.79 -7.58
CA PHE A 70 2.58 -13.53 -7.66
C PHE A 70 1.73 -12.33 -7.24
N PHE A 71 0.44 -12.34 -7.58
CA PHE A 71 -0.47 -11.29 -7.17
C PHE A 71 -0.68 -11.28 -5.65
N LEU A 72 -0.74 -12.45 -5.01
CA LEU A 72 -0.81 -12.58 -3.55
C LEU A 72 0.47 -12.05 -2.88
N LEU A 73 1.65 -12.35 -3.44
CA LEU A 73 2.91 -11.77 -2.95
C LEU A 73 2.92 -10.24 -3.08
N GLY A 74 2.44 -9.71 -4.20
CA GLY A 74 2.27 -8.26 -4.41
C GLY A 74 1.31 -7.63 -3.40
N TYR A 75 0.20 -8.29 -3.11
CA TYR A 75 -0.78 -7.87 -2.11
C TYR A 75 -0.16 -7.66 -0.72
N PHE A 76 0.62 -8.63 -0.23
CA PHE A 76 1.31 -8.50 1.06
C PHE A 76 2.35 -7.37 1.05
N ASN A 77 3.10 -7.23 -0.05
CA ASN A 77 4.06 -6.13 -0.20
C ASN A 77 3.37 -4.76 -0.13
N VAL A 78 2.23 -4.60 -0.80
CA VAL A 78 1.47 -3.34 -0.76
C VAL A 78 0.95 -3.04 0.64
N ILE A 79 0.47 -4.03 1.39
CA ILE A 79 0.06 -3.82 2.79
C ILE A 79 1.22 -3.30 3.63
N ILE A 80 2.42 -3.89 3.48
CA ILE A 80 3.60 -3.47 4.24
C ILE A 80 3.99 -2.04 3.86
N ILE A 81 4.06 -1.73 2.57
CA ILE A 81 4.42 -0.39 2.08
C ILE A 81 3.39 0.65 2.51
N ASP A 82 2.09 0.36 2.38
CA ASP A 82 1.02 1.26 2.78
C ASP A 82 1.06 1.50 4.30
N PHE A 83 1.28 0.45 5.10
CA PHE A 83 1.49 0.59 6.55
C PHE A 83 2.65 1.54 6.88
N PHE A 84 3.83 1.33 6.28
CA PHE A 84 4.99 2.20 6.49
C PHE A 84 4.76 3.64 6.02
N ALA A 85 4.13 3.82 4.86
CA ALA A 85 3.80 5.13 4.31
C ALA A 85 2.87 5.91 5.24
N LEU A 86 1.81 5.25 5.71
CA LEU A 86 0.84 5.83 6.64
C LEU A 86 1.50 6.18 7.98
N VAL A 87 2.29 5.29 8.56
CA VAL A 87 3.04 5.52 9.82
C VAL A 87 3.99 6.71 9.68
N SER A 88 4.71 6.80 8.57
CA SER A 88 5.61 7.93 8.27
C SER A 88 4.84 9.26 8.20
N ILE A 89 3.69 9.28 7.52
CA ILE A 89 2.82 10.47 7.42
C ILE A 89 2.27 10.86 8.80
N GLN A 90 1.84 9.89 9.62
CA GLN A 90 1.35 10.17 10.97
C GLN A 90 2.44 10.79 11.85
N ARG A 91 3.65 10.21 11.88
CA ARG A 91 4.78 10.74 12.66
C ARG A 91 5.16 12.15 12.24
N LYS A 92 5.06 12.45 10.94
CA LYS A 92 5.30 13.79 10.40
C LYS A 92 4.20 14.78 10.80
N THR A 93 2.94 14.33 10.85
CA THR A 93 1.77 15.17 11.16
C THR A 93 1.60 15.42 12.66
N SER A 94 1.92 14.44 13.52
CA SER A 94 1.81 14.56 14.98
C SER A 94 2.90 15.44 15.61
N GLY A 95 3.87 15.94 14.84
CA GLY A 95 4.95 16.79 15.36
C GLY A 95 5.93 16.07 16.31
N GLU A 96 5.70 14.80 16.66
CA GLU A 96 6.61 14.00 17.49
C GLU A 96 7.98 13.85 16.85
N GLY A 97 8.06 13.72 15.51
CA GLY A 97 9.36 13.72 14.81
C GLY A 97 10.12 15.04 14.91
N ALA A 98 9.42 16.16 15.06
CA ALA A 98 10.02 17.48 15.24
C ALA A 98 10.37 17.75 16.72
N LYS A 99 9.52 17.31 17.66
CA LYS A 99 9.77 17.40 19.11
C LYS A 99 10.93 16.50 19.54
N LYS A 100 11.02 15.25 19.04
CA LYS A 100 12.17 14.37 19.33
C LYS A 100 13.47 14.95 18.79
N ARG A 101 13.48 15.48 17.55
CA ARG A 101 14.67 16.15 17.02
C ARG A 101 15.08 17.35 17.85
N LYS A 102 14.15 18.25 18.21
CA LYS A 102 14.46 19.37 19.10
C LYS A 102 15.03 18.93 20.44
N LYS A 103 14.43 17.91 21.08
CA LYS A 103 14.93 17.36 22.35
C LYS A 103 16.34 16.80 22.24
N THR A 104 16.65 16.06 21.17
CA THR A 104 18.02 15.55 20.94
C THR A 104 19.02 16.69 20.73
N TYR A 105 18.67 17.74 19.99
CA TYR A 105 19.57 18.90 19.83
C TYR A 105 19.77 19.67 21.15
N GLU A 106 18.73 19.78 21.99
CA GLU A 106 18.84 20.40 23.32
C GLU A 106 19.64 19.53 24.30
N GLU A 107 19.57 18.20 24.21
CA GLU A 107 20.37 17.28 25.06
C GLU A 107 21.83 17.17 24.60
N GLU A 108 22.11 17.33 23.30
CA GLU A 108 23.46 17.15 22.73
C GLU A 108 24.24 18.47 22.60
N TYR A 109 23.55 19.61 22.57
CA TYR A 109 24.15 20.95 22.39
C TYR A 109 23.59 22.04 23.32
N GLY A 110 22.61 21.73 24.17
CA GLY A 110 22.02 22.68 25.12
C GLY A 110 22.74 22.67 26.46
N ASP A 111 24.00 23.07 26.47
CA ASP A 111 24.72 23.41 27.70
C ASP A 111 25.34 24.82 27.50
N THR A 112 24.68 25.81 28.11
CA THR A 112 25.23 27.14 28.43
C THR A 112 24.94 27.43 29.89
#